data_AF-A0A5E4KTE6-F1
#
_entry.id   AF-A0A5E4KTE6-F1
#
_cell.length_a   1.000
_cell.length_b   1.000
_cell.length_c   1.000
_cell.angle_alpha   90.00
_cell.angle_beta   90.00
_cell.angle_gamma   90.00
#
_symmetry.space_group_name_H-M   'P 1'
#
loop_
_entity.id
_entity.type
_entity.pdbx_description
1 polymer ?
#
loop_
_entity_poly.entity_id
_entity_poly.type
_entity_poly.pdbx_seq_one_letter_code
_entity_poly.pdbx_strand_id
1 'polypeptide(L)'
;MAEKQKLTLSVEKELVEKAKKLGVNISEITENVLRHISETEIKEVVTKEEINAAYEKLFNTMLPAMEKFGASVEVGKVWFDENHSFTVKLLNNGELWIPDIEQTTKIEGVSVDSPKKILSNFIESLVNASEKNKEKLKELEIFRKIIEALTETSVSKK
;
A
#
# COMPACT_ATOMS: atom_id res chain seq x y z
N MET A 1 -29.01 -17.78 -5.16
CA MET A 1 -27.86 -17.20 -5.88
C MET A 1 -27.88 -15.71 -5.63
N ALA A 2 -26.79 -15.09 -5.18
CA ALA A 2 -26.76 -13.65 -4.94
C ALA A 2 -26.75 -12.89 -6.28
N GLU A 3 -27.66 -11.92 -6.45
CA GLU A 3 -27.66 -11.02 -7.59
C GLU A 3 -26.41 -10.12 -7.56
N LYS A 4 -25.64 -10.10 -8.64
CA LYS A 4 -24.46 -9.24 -8.77
C LYS A 4 -24.87 -7.94 -9.47
N GLN A 5 -24.77 -6.80 -8.79
CA GLN A 5 -24.89 -5.48 -9.41
C GLN A 5 -23.52 -4.92 -9.73
N LYS A 6 -23.37 -4.34 -10.93
CA LYS A 6 -22.14 -3.65 -11.33
C LYS A 6 -22.06 -2.31 -10.61
N LEU A 7 -21.11 -2.17 -9.69
CA LEU A 7 -20.76 -0.89 -9.11
C LEU A 7 -19.70 -0.20 -9.98
N THR A 8 -20.01 0.98 -10.50
CA THR A 8 -19.04 1.82 -11.22
C THR A 8 -18.41 2.81 -10.25
N LEU A 9 -17.16 2.58 -9.87
CA LEU A 9 -16.38 3.54 -9.08
C LEU A 9 -15.60 4.47 -10.02
N SER A 10 -15.73 5.79 -9.84
CA SER A 10 -14.92 6.77 -10.56
C SER A 10 -13.53 6.84 -9.92
N VAL A 11 -12.59 6.07 -10.49
CA VAL A 11 -11.16 6.10 -10.20
C VAL A 11 -10.44 6.70 -11.40
N GLU A 12 -9.35 7.43 -11.18
CA GLU A 12 -8.54 7.97 -12.28
C GLU A 12 -8.12 6.87 -13.25
N LYS A 13 -8.38 7.10 -14.53
CA LYS A 13 -8.12 6.13 -15.60
C LYS A 13 -6.66 5.66 -15.61
N GLU A 14 -5.73 6.56 -15.36
CA GLU A 14 -4.30 6.26 -15.33
C GLU A 14 -3.93 5.27 -14.22
N LEU A 15 -4.50 5.44 -13.01
CA LEU A 15 -4.29 4.52 -11.89
C LEU A 15 -4.82 3.13 -12.21
N VAL A 16 -6.00 3.05 -12.85
CA VAL A 16 -6.59 1.77 -13.27
C VAL A 16 -5.72 1.07 -14.31
N GLU A 17 -5.20 1.80 -15.30
CA GLU A 17 -4.30 1.23 -16.31
C GLU A 17 -2.97 0.77 -15.73
N LYS A 18 -2.39 1.54 -14.81
CA LYS A 18 -1.14 1.18 -14.13
C LYS A 18 -1.30 -0.07 -13.26
N ALA A 19 -2.36 -0.16 -12.47
CA ALA A 19 -2.65 -1.35 -11.65
C ALA A 19 -2.90 -2.61 -12.50
N LYS A 20 -3.58 -2.50 -13.65
CA LYS A 20 -3.75 -3.61 -14.60
C LYS A 20 -2.40 -4.11 -15.13
N LYS A 21 -1.47 -3.20 -15.47
CA LYS A 21 -0.11 -3.56 -15.92
C LYS A 21 0.69 -4.28 -14.83
N LEU A 22 0.39 -4.04 -13.57
CA LEU A 22 1.01 -4.70 -12.41
C LEU A 22 0.36 -6.04 -12.06
N GLY A 23 -0.69 -6.45 -12.76
CA GLY A 23 -1.45 -7.68 -12.48
C GLY A 23 -2.29 -7.59 -11.20
N VAL A 24 -2.63 -6.37 -10.76
CA VAL A 24 -3.45 -6.14 -9.56
C VAL A 24 -4.92 -6.19 -9.94
N ASN A 25 -5.69 -7.09 -9.30
CA ASN A 25 -7.13 -7.20 -9.51
C ASN A 25 -7.89 -6.16 -8.66
N ILE A 26 -7.95 -4.92 -9.15
CA ILE A 26 -8.59 -3.81 -8.42
C ILE A 26 -10.04 -4.14 -8.06
N SER A 27 -10.79 -4.75 -8.99
CA SER A 27 -12.21 -5.06 -8.79
C SER A 27 -12.43 -5.94 -7.57
N GLU A 28 -11.60 -6.97 -7.40
CA GLU A 28 -11.65 -7.91 -6.27
C GLU A 28 -11.31 -7.21 -4.95
N ILE A 29 -10.28 -6.35 -4.95
CA ILE A 29 -9.90 -5.56 -3.78
C ILE A 29 -11.05 -4.62 -3.39
N THR A 30 -11.61 -3.87 -4.35
CA THR A 30 -12.71 -2.95 -4.09
C THR A 30 -14.00 -3.67 -3.67
N GLU A 31 -14.33 -4.82 -4.26
CA GLU A 31 -15.52 -5.60 -3.91
C GLU A 31 -15.40 -6.15 -2.49
N ASN A 32 -14.24 -6.67 -2.11
CA ASN A 32 -14.00 -7.11 -0.74
C ASN A 32 -14.14 -5.95 0.25
N VAL A 33 -13.60 -4.78 -0.07
CA VAL A 33 -13.70 -3.59 0.80
C VAL A 33 -15.14 -3.13 0.96
N LEU A 34 -15.87 -2.98 -0.15
CA LEU A 34 -17.25 -2.50 -0.13
C LEU A 34 -18.20 -3.46 0.56
N ARG A 35 -18.05 -4.77 0.32
CA ARG A 35 -18.84 -5.82 0.99
C ARG A 35 -18.72 -5.71 2.51
N HIS A 36 -17.52 -5.49 3.02
CA HIS A 36 -17.30 -5.39 4.46
C HIS A 36 -17.85 -4.09 5.04
N ILE A 37 -17.73 -2.95 4.34
CA ILE A 37 -18.34 -1.69 4.75
C ILE A 37 -19.87 -1.84 4.82
N SER A 38 -20.48 -2.43 3.79
CA SER A 38 -21.93 -2.69 3.75
C SER A 38 -22.41 -3.67 4.81
N GLU A 39 -21.59 -4.65 5.20
CA GLU A 39 -21.88 -5.55 6.33
C GLU A 39 -21.82 -4.82 7.69
N THR A 40 -21.07 -3.72 7.79
CA THR A 40 -21.00 -2.89 9.01
C THR A 40 -22.14 -1.86 9.08
N GLU A 41 -22.65 -1.38 7.94
CA GLU A 41 -23.74 -0.39 7.86
C GLU A 41 -25.14 -0.90 8.29
N ILE A 42 -25.31 -2.20 8.57
CA ILE A 42 -26.61 -2.78 8.98
C ILE A 42 -26.89 -2.60 10.49
N LYS A 43 -25.94 -2.07 11.28
CA LYS A 43 -26.14 -1.76 12.69
C LYS A 43 -26.33 -0.25 12.89
N GLU A 44 -27.43 0.15 13.53
CA GLU A 44 -27.75 1.56 13.86
C GLU A 44 -26.66 2.28 14.67
N VAL A 45 -25.71 1.54 15.26
CA VAL A 45 -24.52 2.06 15.94
C VAL A 45 -23.33 1.18 15.53
N VAL A 46 -22.46 1.71 14.68
CA VAL A 46 -21.16 1.09 14.38
C VAL A 46 -20.17 1.49 15.47
N THR A 47 -19.59 0.53 16.17
CA THR A 47 -18.61 0.86 17.22
C THR A 47 -17.25 1.21 16.62
N LYS A 48 -16.41 1.94 17.37
CA LYS A 48 -15.05 2.29 16.93
C LYS A 48 -14.22 1.03 16.65
N GLU A 49 -14.44 -0.02 17.43
CA GLU A 49 -13.78 -1.33 17.28
C GLU A 49 -14.19 -2.01 15.96
N GLU A 50 -15.45 -1.92 15.57
CA GLU A 50 -15.93 -2.48 14.29
C GLU A 50 -15.32 -1.75 13.09
N ILE A 51 -15.20 -0.41 13.18
CA ILE A 51 -14.53 0.41 12.15
C ILE A 51 -13.04 0.02 12.06
N ASN A 52 -12.35 -0.07 13.20
CA ASN A 52 -10.94 -0.46 13.24
C ASN A 52 -10.73 -1.85 12.64
N ALA A 53 -11.57 -2.82 13.00
CA ALA A 53 -11.50 -4.17 12.45
C ALA A 53 -11.72 -4.20 10.92
N ALA A 54 -12.59 -3.33 10.39
CA ALA A 54 -12.78 -3.20 8.94
C ALA A 54 -11.52 -2.66 8.24
N TYR A 55 -10.85 -1.67 8.83
CA TYR A 55 -9.59 -1.15 8.31
C TYR A 55 -8.44 -2.14 8.43
N GLU A 56 -8.32 -2.89 9.52
CA GLU A 56 -7.32 -3.95 9.65
C GLU A 56 -7.49 -5.02 8.58
N LYS A 57 -8.73 -5.41 8.26
CA LYS A 57 -9.00 -6.32 7.14
C LYS A 57 -8.58 -5.73 5.79
N LEU A 58 -8.86 -4.44 5.55
CA LEU A 58 -8.39 -3.74 4.36
C LEU A 58 -6.87 -3.77 4.26
N PHE A 59 -6.17 -3.42 5.35
CA PHE A 59 -4.71 -3.43 5.42
C PHE A 59 -4.16 -4.82 5.13
N ASN A 60 -4.69 -5.85 5.79
CA ASN A 60 -4.30 -7.25 5.58
C ASN A 60 -4.49 -7.70 4.13
N THR A 61 -5.55 -7.22 3.45
CA THR A 61 -5.80 -7.53 2.03
C THR A 61 -4.75 -6.87 1.12
N MET A 62 -4.21 -5.72 1.52
CA MET A 62 -3.19 -4.99 0.76
C MET A 62 -1.77 -5.58 0.93
N LEU A 63 -1.48 -6.22 2.06
CA LEU A 63 -0.13 -6.70 2.42
C LEU A 63 0.55 -7.55 1.35
N PRO A 64 -0.07 -8.58 0.73
CA PRO A 64 0.62 -9.43 -0.24
C PRO A 64 1.16 -8.64 -1.44
N ALA A 65 0.43 -7.60 -1.88
CA ALA A 65 0.89 -6.72 -2.94
C ALA A 65 1.98 -5.77 -2.43
N MET A 66 1.83 -5.21 -1.23
CA MET A 66 2.84 -4.33 -0.63
C MET A 66 4.17 -5.06 -0.42
N GLU A 67 4.15 -6.30 0.07
CA GLU A 67 5.31 -7.17 0.21
C GLU A 67 5.98 -7.41 -1.14
N LYS A 68 5.21 -7.84 -2.15
CA LYS A 68 5.72 -8.11 -3.50
C LYS A 68 6.46 -6.93 -4.11
N PHE A 69 6.00 -5.70 -3.87
CA PHE A 69 6.59 -4.51 -4.46
C PHE A 69 7.52 -3.75 -3.50
N GLY A 70 7.63 -4.13 -2.22
CA GLY A 70 8.39 -3.40 -1.22
C GLY A 70 7.82 -2.00 -0.94
N ALA A 71 6.49 -1.87 -0.94
CA ALA A 71 5.79 -0.59 -0.79
C ALA A 71 5.37 -0.32 0.66
N SER A 72 5.29 0.96 1.02
CA SER A 72 4.57 1.45 2.20
C SER A 72 3.49 2.41 1.74
N VAL A 73 2.37 2.46 2.46
CA VAL A 73 1.17 3.22 2.05
C VAL A 73 0.80 4.21 3.14
N GLU A 74 0.58 5.47 2.80
CA GLU A 74 0.00 6.45 3.71
C GLU A 74 -1.48 6.09 3.98
N VAL A 75 -1.83 5.93 5.27
CA VAL A 75 -3.17 5.49 5.69
C VAL A 75 -3.90 6.47 6.61
N GLY A 76 -3.25 7.53 7.06
CA GLY A 76 -3.87 8.52 7.94
C GLY A 76 -2.86 9.36 8.69
N LYS A 77 -3.30 9.95 9.80
CA LYS A 77 -2.50 10.86 10.62
C LYS A 77 -2.68 10.63 12.12
N VAL A 78 -1.66 10.91 12.91
CA VAL A 78 -1.76 11.08 14.38
C VAL A 78 -1.62 12.55 14.71
N TRP A 79 -2.50 13.08 15.56
CA TRP A 79 -2.43 14.45 16.05
C TRP A 79 -1.64 14.51 17.35
N PHE A 80 -0.63 15.37 17.40
CA PHE A 80 0.14 15.65 18.61
C PHE A 80 -0.47 16.82 19.40
N ASP A 81 -0.93 17.83 18.68
CA ASP A 81 -1.72 18.96 19.19
C ASP A 81 -2.72 19.43 18.10
N GLU A 82 -3.43 20.53 18.33
CA GLU A 82 -4.44 21.05 17.40
C GLU A 82 -3.89 21.48 16.03
N ASN A 83 -2.58 21.73 15.92
CA ASN A 83 -1.93 22.26 14.73
C ASN A 83 -0.89 21.29 14.12
N HIS A 84 -0.43 20.29 14.87
CA HIS A 84 0.61 19.36 14.44
C HIS A 84 0.07 17.94 14.32
N SER A 85 0.14 17.43 13.08
CA SER A 85 -0.20 16.05 12.75
C SER A 85 0.97 15.37 12.04
N PHE A 86 1.25 14.12 12.38
CA PHE A 86 2.23 13.29 11.68
C PHE A 86 1.53 12.28 10.78
N THR A 87 2.14 12.02 9.63
CA THR A 87 1.62 11.02 8.68
C THR A 87 1.90 9.61 9.17
N VAL A 88 0.90 8.73 9.05
CA VAL A 88 1.01 7.32 9.38
C VAL A 88 1.09 6.51 8.08
N LYS A 89 2.08 5.63 8.01
CA LYS A 89 2.26 4.68 6.91
C LYS A 89 2.04 3.25 7.39
N LEU A 90 1.26 2.49 6.63
CA LEU A 90 1.25 1.04 6.70
C LEU A 90 2.50 0.51 6.00
N LEU A 91 3.31 -0.25 6.71
CA LEU A 91 4.47 -0.93 6.18
C LEU A 91 4.07 -2.29 5.57
N ASN A 92 4.93 -2.84 4.73
CA ASN A 92 4.71 -4.15 4.10
C ASN A 92 4.72 -5.33 5.09
N ASN A 93 5.15 -5.13 6.33
CA ASN A 93 5.06 -6.11 7.42
C ASN A 93 3.75 -5.98 8.24
N GLY A 94 2.86 -5.06 7.88
CA GLY A 94 1.60 -4.81 8.60
C GLY A 94 1.66 -3.80 9.73
N GLU A 95 2.85 -3.28 10.06
CA GLU A 95 2.98 -2.28 11.12
C GLU A 95 2.57 -0.89 10.64
N LEU A 96 1.97 -0.11 11.56
CA LEU A 96 1.73 1.32 11.36
C LEU A 96 2.91 2.11 11.89
N TRP A 97 3.54 2.90 11.03
CA TRP A 97 4.77 3.64 11.29
C TRP A 97 4.59 5.13 11.09
N ILE A 98 5.17 5.94 11.98
CA ILE A 98 5.19 7.40 11.91
C ILE A 98 6.62 7.82 11.55
N PRO A 99 6.91 8.16 10.28
CA PRO A 99 8.28 8.44 9.84
C PRO A 99 8.92 9.63 10.55
N ASP A 100 8.15 10.67 10.83
CA ASP A 100 8.65 11.94 11.39
C ASP A 100 9.23 11.80 12.81
N ILE A 101 8.78 10.80 13.56
CA ILE A 101 9.22 10.56 14.95
C ILE A 101 9.78 9.15 15.17
N GLU A 102 9.97 8.40 14.08
CA GLU A 102 10.47 7.03 14.06
C GLU A 102 9.82 6.10 15.10
N GLN A 103 8.48 6.06 15.13
CA GLN A 103 7.73 5.20 16.06
C GLN A 103 6.61 4.41 15.40
N THR A 104 6.32 3.23 15.95
CA THR A 104 5.12 2.47 15.61
C THR A 104 3.91 2.97 16.38
N THR A 105 2.73 2.79 15.81
CA THR A 105 1.45 3.13 16.45
C THR A 105 0.42 2.03 16.25
N LYS A 106 -0.73 2.16 16.91
CA LYS A 106 -1.89 1.29 16.71
C LYS A 106 -3.03 2.08 16.08
N ILE A 107 -3.92 1.37 15.40
CA ILE A 107 -5.01 1.98 14.63
C ILE A 107 -5.94 2.84 15.49
N GLU A 108 -6.09 2.56 16.78
CA GLU A 108 -6.94 3.31 17.70
C GLU A 108 -6.52 4.77 17.88
N GLY A 109 -5.23 5.06 17.69
CA GLY A 109 -4.64 6.39 17.78
C GLY A 109 -4.52 7.12 16.44
N VAL A 110 -4.98 6.51 15.34
CA VAL A 110 -4.85 7.06 14.00
C VAL A 110 -6.18 7.64 13.54
N SER A 111 -6.14 8.88 13.06
CA SER A 111 -7.19 9.43 12.20
C SER A 111 -7.02 8.83 10.82
N VAL A 112 -7.66 7.68 10.60
CA VAL A 112 -7.55 6.89 9.37
C VAL A 112 -8.26 7.62 8.23
N ASP A 113 -7.59 7.71 7.08
CA ASP A 113 -8.15 8.30 5.89
C ASP A 113 -9.34 7.48 5.36
N SER A 114 -10.22 8.10 4.55
CA SER A 114 -11.30 7.36 3.90
C SER A 114 -10.76 6.17 3.07
N PRO A 115 -11.52 5.06 2.95
CA PRO A 115 -11.09 3.90 2.18
C PRO A 115 -10.69 4.24 0.73
N LYS A 116 -11.42 5.18 0.11
CA LYS A 116 -11.12 5.68 -1.24
C LYS A 116 -9.71 6.29 -1.33
N LYS A 117 -9.35 7.13 -0.36
CA LYS A 117 -8.03 7.77 -0.31
C LYS A 117 -6.92 6.74 -0.06
N ILE A 118 -7.14 5.80 0.86
CA ILE A 118 -6.19 4.71 1.14
C ILE A 118 -5.92 3.86 -0.10
N LEU A 119 -6.97 3.48 -0.83
CA LEU A 119 -6.83 2.70 -2.06
C LEU A 119 -6.10 3.48 -3.17
N SER A 120 -6.33 4.79 -3.27
CA SER A 120 -5.58 5.66 -4.17
C SER A 120 -4.10 5.68 -3.81
N ASN A 121 -3.78 5.95 -2.54
CA ASN A 121 -2.42 5.95 -2.01
C ASN A 121 -1.74 4.60 -2.21
N PHE A 122 -2.48 3.50 -2.05
CA PHE A 122 -2.00 2.15 -2.26
C PHE A 122 -1.57 1.92 -3.71
N ILE A 123 -2.43 2.23 -4.68
CA ILE A 123 -2.09 2.07 -6.10
C ILE A 123 -0.89 2.93 -6.47
N GLU A 124 -0.85 4.18 -6.03
CA GLU A 124 0.26 5.09 -6.28
C GLU A 124 1.57 4.56 -5.67
N SER A 125 1.51 4.06 -4.44
CA SER A 125 2.67 3.49 -3.74
C SER A 125 3.20 2.25 -4.44
N LEU A 126 2.32 1.37 -4.94
CA LEU A 126 2.73 0.20 -5.72
C LEU A 126 3.40 0.59 -7.05
N VAL A 127 2.86 1.59 -7.74
CA VAL A 127 3.44 2.12 -8.98
C VAL A 127 4.84 2.67 -8.71
N ASN A 128 4.96 3.56 -7.73
CA ASN A 128 6.23 4.20 -7.38
C ASN A 128 7.27 3.18 -6.92
N ALA A 129 6.85 2.18 -6.13
CA ALA A 129 7.74 1.10 -5.71
C ALA A 129 8.19 0.22 -6.89
N SER A 130 7.28 -0.10 -7.83
CA SER A 130 7.63 -0.83 -9.05
C SER A 130 8.65 -0.09 -9.91
N GLU A 131 8.49 1.22 -10.08
CA GLU A 131 9.41 2.06 -10.85
C GLU A 131 10.79 2.13 -10.17
N LYS A 132 10.83 2.44 -8.87
CA LYS A 132 12.07 2.44 -8.08
C LYS A 132 12.80 1.10 -8.13
N ASN A 133 12.08 -0.01 -8.09
CA ASN A 133 12.69 -1.34 -8.18
C ASN A 133 13.30 -1.62 -9.56
N LYS A 134 12.67 -1.14 -10.64
CA LYS A 134 13.26 -1.22 -12.00
C LYS A 134 14.55 -0.41 -12.10
N GLU A 135 14.59 0.77 -11.49
CA GLU A 135 15.79 1.62 -11.46
C GLU A 135 16.91 0.97 -10.64
N LYS A 136 16.61 0.50 -9.43
CA LYS A 136 17.58 -0.23 -8.59
C LYS A 136 18.15 -1.45 -9.28
N LEU A 137 17.33 -2.19 -10.04
CA LEU A 137 17.80 -3.36 -10.80
C LEU A 137 18.81 -2.96 -11.88
N LYS A 138 18.58 -1.85 -12.58
CA LYS A 138 19.55 -1.29 -13.55
C LYS A 138 20.86 -0.87 -12.88
N GLU A 139 20.79 -0.21 -11.72
CA GLU A 139 21.99 0.16 -10.96
C GLU A 139 22.79 -1.07 -10.54
N LEU A 140 22.12 -2.10 -10.01
CA LEU A 140 22.76 -3.37 -9.63
C LEU A 140 23.39 -4.09 -10.83
N GLU A 141 22.77 -4.04 -12.01
CA GLU A 141 23.39 -4.56 -13.24
C GLU A 141 24.66 -3.82 -13.63
N ILE A 142 24.72 -2.50 -13.44
CA ILE A 142 25.95 -1.71 -13.66
C ILE A 142 27.02 -2.14 -12.67
N PHE A 143 26.70 -2.25 -11.38
CA PHE A 143 27.64 -2.74 -10.37
C PHE A 143 28.12 -4.16 -10.67
N ARG A 144 27.23 -5.05 -11.12
CA ARG A 144 27.60 -6.41 -11.55
C ARG A 144 28.62 -6.37 -12.70
N LYS A 145 28.40 -5.56 -13.73
CA LYS A 145 29.33 -5.41 -14.86
C LYS A 145 30.69 -4.85 -14.42
N ILE A 146 30.70 -3.92 -13.46
CA ILE A 146 31.95 -3.41 -12.87
C ILE A 146 32.71 -4.54 -12.17
N ILE A 147 32.02 -5.33 -11.34
CA ILE A 147 32.63 -6.48 -10.65
C ILE A 147 33.16 -7.49 -11.66
N GLU A 148 32.39 -7.83 -12.70
CA GLU A 148 32.81 -8.74 -13.77
C GLU A 148 34.09 -8.23 -14.46
N ALA A 149 34.15 -6.95 -14.87
CA ALA A 149 35.33 -6.36 -15.49
C ALA A 149 36.58 -6.33 -14.59
N LEU A 150 36.41 -6.07 -13.29
CA LEU A 150 37.50 -6.14 -12.31
C LEU A 150 38.01 -7.58 -12.12
N THR A 151 37.11 -8.57 -12.17
CA THR A 151 37.49 -9.98 -12.05
C THR A 151 38.15 -10.53 -13.32
N GLU A 152 37.76 -10.11 -14.52
CA GLU A 152 38.37 -10.54 -15.79
C GLU A 152 39.80 -9.99 -15.97
N THR A 153 40.03 -8.73 -15.57
CA THR A 153 41.37 -8.12 -15.58
C THR A 153 42.33 -8.75 -14.56
N SER A 154 41.81 -9.45 -13.54
CA SER A 154 42.61 -10.16 -12.54
C SER A 154 43.13 -11.52 -13.02
N VAL A 155 42.51 -12.14 -14.03
CA VAL A 155 42.85 -13.50 -14.51
C VAL A 155 43.83 -13.49 -15.69
N SER A 156 44.05 -12.34 -16.34
CA SER A 156 44.90 -12.23 -17.55
C SER A 156 46.38 -11.90 -17.28
N LYS A 157 46.92 -12.31 -16.12
CA LYS A 157 48.37 -12.36 -15.88
C LYS A 157 48.79 -13.78 -15.47
N LYS A 158 48.94 -14.67 -16.44
CA LYS A 158 49.83 -15.83 -16.39
C LYS A 158 50.33 -16.17 -17.78
#